data_AF-A0A5N7RXQ2-F1
#
_entry.id   AF-A0A5N7RXQ2-F1
#
_cell.length_a   1.000
_cell.length_b   1.000
_cell.length_c   1.000
_cell.angle_alpha   90.00
_cell.angle_beta   90.00
_cell.angle_gamma   90.00
#
_symmetry.space_group_name_H-M   'P 1'
#
loop_
_entity.id
_entity.type
_entity.pdbx_description
1 polymer ?
#
loop_
_entity_poly.entity_id
_entity_poly.type
_entity_poly.pdbx_seq_one_letter_code
_entity_poly.pdbx_strand_id
1 'polypeptide(L)'
;MGRYWLTMADSSAFTLVRSAVWAAESLRNDLADQARLATRQSSAELAVVLLTAAESGWGKGKATQLVGQIVDLSGPAQHLRGRVYLLVRDTMARLPLVLWPQEKQAARRDLLEELTRQLNQYQIEMTAHPSREELRERLWREAVTGQRKSETRQRG
;
A
#
# COMPACT_ATOMS: atom_id res chain seq x y z
N MET A 1 -10.60 13.54 44.02
CA MET A 1 -11.02 13.12 42.67
C MET A 1 -9.97 13.32 41.56
N GLY A 2 -9.01 14.26 41.63
CA GLY A 2 -8.07 14.52 40.52
C GLY A 2 -6.96 13.48 40.24
N ARG A 3 -6.55 12.65 41.21
CA ARG A 3 -5.46 11.67 41.02
C ARG A 3 -5.82 10.48 40.12
N TYR A 4 -7.06 10.00 40.20
CA TYR A 4 -7.53 8.87 39.38
C TYR A 4 -7.62 9.23 37.88
N TRP A 5 -7.88 10.49 37.56
CA TRP A 5 -8.01 10.98 36.18
C TRP A 5 -6.67 11.04 35.45
N LEU A 6 -5.60 11.47 36.14
CA LEU A 6 -4.24 11.43 35.59
C LEU A 6 -3.81 10.00 35.29
N THR A 7 -4.03 9.07 36.22
CA THR A 7 -3.68 7.64 36.01
C THR A 7 -4.50 6.97 34.90
N MET A 8 -5.76 7.36 34.70
CA MET A 8 -6.60 6.82 33.62
C MET A 8 -6.21 7.40 32.25
N ALA A 9 -5.86 8.69 32.18
CA ALA A 9 -5.37 9.33 30.96
C ALA A 9 -4.03 8.72 30.50
N ASP A 10 -3.11 8.46 31.44
CA ASP A 10 -1.85 7.80 31.13
C ASP A 10 -2.06 6.36 30.64
N SER A 11 -2.99 5.63 31.26
CA SER A 11 -3.33 4.26 30.85
C SER A 11 -3.95 4.20 29.44
N SER A 12 -4.77 5.19 29.07
CA SER A 12 -5.39 5.23 27.74
C SER A 12 -4.37 5.60 26.66
N ALA A 13 -3.51 6.57 26.94
CA ALA A 13 -2.38 6.94 26.06
C ALA A 13 -1.44 5.75 25.83
N PHE A 14 -1.07 5.04 26.90
CA PHE A 14 -0.24 3.83 26.80
C PHE A 14 -0.89 2.74 25.94
N THR A 15 -2.20 2.54 26.09
CA THR A 15 -2.96 1.56 25.29
C THR A 15 -2.98 1.93 23.81
N LEU A 16 -3.08 3.22 23.48
CA LEU A 16 -3.05 3.71 22.10
C LEU A 16 -1.68 3.52 21.46
N VAL A 17 -0.61 3.89 22.17
CA VAL A 17 0.77 3.68 21.69
C VAL A 17 1.02 2.20 21.46
N ARG A 18 0.65 1.33 22.41
CA ARG A 18 0.79 -0.13 22.26
C ARG A 18 0.03 -0.66 21.05
N SER A 19 -1.20 -0.18 20.82
CA SER A 19 -2.00 -0.56 19.66
C SER A 19 -1.34 -0.13 18.34
N ALA A 20 -0.76 1.07 18.30
CA ALA A 20 -0.05 1.58 17.12
C ALA A 20 1.25 0.78 16.85
N VAL A 21 2.00 0.42 17.90
CA VAL A 21 3.18 -0.44 17.79
C VAL A 21 2.81 -1.82 17.24
N TRP A 22 1.71 -2.41 17.72
CA TRP A 22 1.25 -3.70 17.20
C TRP A 22 0.80 -3.62 15.73
N ALA A 23 0.09 -2.56 15.36
CA ALA A 23 -0.27 -2.31 13.96
C ALA A 23 0.96 -2.12 13.07
N ALA A 24 1.99 -1.41 13.56
CA ALA A 24 3.25 -1.24 12.87
C ALA A 24 3.99 -2.57 12.71
N GLU A 25 4.09 -3.39 13.76
CA GLU A 25 4.71 -4.71 13.70
C GLU A 25 4.00 -5.65 12.72
N SER A 26 2.66 -5.69 12.76
CA SER A 26 1.87 -6.43 11.76
C SER A 26 2.17 -5.96 10.35
N LEU A 27 2.22 -4.65 10.11
CA LEU A 27 2.53 -4.10 8.79
C LEU A 27 3.95 -4.49 8.34
N ARG A 28 4.95 -4.49 9.23
CA ARG A 28 6.31 -4.93 8.89
C ARG A 28 6.33 -6.39 8.47
N ASN A 29 5.66 -7.26 9.23
CA ASN A 29 5.57 -8.68 8.92
C ASN A 29 4.81 -8.92 7.60
N ASP A 30 3.67 -8.24 7.41
CA ASP A 30 2.89 -8.34 6.18
C ASP A 30 3.69 -7.87 4.94
N LEU A 31 4.48 -6.80 5.07
CA LEU A 31 5.35 -6.32 3.99
C LEU A 31 6.49 -7.28 3.69
N ALA A 32 7.08 -7.90 4.71
CA ALA A 32 8.12 -8.90 4.53
C ALA A 32 7.56 -10.18 3.88
N ASP A 33 6.41 -10.66 4.35
CA ASP A 33 5.82 -11.94 3.91
C ASP A 33 5.16 -11.82 2.53
N GLN A 34 4.36 -10.77 2.31
CA GLN A 34 3.52 -10.65 1.12
C GLN A 34 4.18 -9.86 0.00
N ALA A 35 5.06 -8.90 0.34
CA ALA A 35 5.73 -8.05 -0.64
C ALA A 35 7.24 -8.29 -0.74
N ARG A 36 7.82 -9.10 0.16
CA ARG A 36 9.29 -9.30 0.27
C ARG A 36 10.05 -7.99 0.42
N LEU A 37 9.45 -7.02 1.11
CA LEU A 37 10.01 -5.70 1.33
C LEU A 37 10.29 -5.48 2.82
N ALA A 38 11.48 -4.98 3.12
CA ALA A 38 11.81 -4.48 4.44
C ALA A 38 11.33 -3.03 4.59
N THR A 39 10.81 -2.71 5.76
CA THR A 39 10.52 -1.33 6.14
C THR A 39 11.81 -0.58 6.46
N ARG A 40 11.78 0.74 6.24
CA ARG A 40 12.91 1.63 6.54
C ARG A 40 13.14 1.82 8.04
N GLN A 41 12.12 1.53 8.84
CA GLN A 41 12.07 1.77 10.28
C GLN A 41 11.93 0.49 11.10
N SER A 42 12.32 0.56 12.37
CA SER A 42 11.86 -0.37 13.40
C SER A 42 10.34 -0.26 13.65
N SER A 43 9.76 -1.21 14.39
CA SER A 43 8.31 -1.21 14.69
C SER A 43 7.88 0.01 15.50
N ALA A 44 8.72 0.47 16.42
CA ALA A 44 8.46 1.67 17.23
C ALA A 44 8.50 2.95 16.38
N GLU A 45 9.52 3.10 15.55
CA GLU A 45 9.65 4.24 14.63
C GLU A 45 8.53 4.27 13.58
N LEU A 46 8.13 3.10 13.07
CA LEU A 46 6.99 3.00 12.16
C LEU A 46 5.68 3.38 12.86
N ALA A 47 5.50 2.98 14.12
CA ALA A 47 4.35 3.42 14.90
C ALA A 47 4.31 4.95 15.05
N VAL A 48 5.48 5.59 15.25
CA VAL A 48 5.59 7.06 15.24
C VAL A 48 5.15 7.64 13.90
N VAL A 49 5.61 7.09 12.78
CA VAL A 49 5.17 7.55 11.43
C VAL A 49 3.65 7.47 11.27
N LEU A 50 3.04 6.35 11.66
CA LEU A 50 1.60 6.13 11.58
C LEU A 50 0.81 7.11 12.48
N LEU A 51 1.28 7.31 13.72
CA LEU A 51 0.69 8.24 14.68
C LEU A 51 0.83 9.69 14.21
N THR A 52 2.01 10.08 13.72
CA THR A 52 2.25 11.42 13.17
C THR A 52 1.36 11.69 11.96
N ALA A 53 1.14 10.70 11.08
CA ALA A 53 0.24 10.86 9.95
C ALA A 53 -1.22 11.08 10.39
N ALA A 54 -1.69 10.31 11.38
CA ALA A 54 -3.04 10.46 11.95
C ALA A 54 -3.19 11.81 12.68
N GLU A 55 -2.24 12.15 13.54
CA GLU A 55 -2.24 13.40 14.31
C GLU A 55 -2.12 14.62 13.41
N SER A 56 -1.29 14.58 12.37
CA SER A 56 -1.14 15.68 11.41
C SER A 56 -2.34 15.82 10.47
N GLY A 57 -3.31 14.90 10.52
CA GLY A 57 -4.46 14.91 9.63
C GLY A 57 -4.05 14.76 8.17
N TRP A 58 -3.12 13.84 7.88
CA TRP A 58 -2.73 13.58 6.50
C TRP A 58 -3.95 13.12 5.71
N GLY A 59 -4.26 13.87 4.65
CA GLY A 59 -5.38 13.63 3.75
C GLY A 59 -4.92 13.53 2.30
N LYS A 60 -5.65 14.19 1.41
CA LYS A 60 -5.41 14.15 -0.03
C LYS A 60 -3.95 14.51 -0.39
N GLY A 61 -3.33 13.69 -1.24
CA GLY A 61 -1.96 13.89 -1.74
C GLY A 61 -0.83 13.42 -0.81
N LYS A 62 -1.14 12.89 0.40
CA LYS A 62 -0.13 12.40 1.34
C LYS A 62 0.13 10.90 1.29
N ALA A 63 -0.66 10.14 0.52
CA ALA A 63 -0.53 8.70 0.40
C ALA A 63 0.86 8.24 -0.08
N THR A 64 1.35 8.81 -1.19
CA THR A 64 2.67 8.45 -1.74
C THR A 64 3.80 8.85 -0.79
N GLN A 65 3.66 9.98 -0.10
CA GLN A 65 4.61 10.41 0.92
C GLN A 65 4.64 9.41 2.09
N LEU A 66 3.47 8.98 2.58
CA LEU A 66 3.36 7.99 3.65
C LEU A 66 4.02 6.67 3.25
N VAL A 67 3.67 6.14 2.08
CA VAL A 67 4.25 4.88 1.62
C VAL A 67 5.76 5.00 1.42
N GLY A 68 6.24 6.11 0.86
CA GLY A 68 7.68 6.36 0.67
C GLY A 68 8.45 6.58 1.97
N GLN A 69 7.78 6.97 3.05
CA GLN A 69 8.39 6.97 4.38
C GLN A 69 8.53 5.55 4.92
N ILE A 70 7.57 4.66 4.67
CA ILE A 70 7.55 3.30 5.24
C ILE A 70 8.47 2.33 4.50
N VAL A 71 8.44 2.36 3.16
CA VAL A 71 9.21 1.44 2.29
C VAL A 71 9.87 2.18 1.14
N ASP A 72 10.96 1.62 0.63
CA ASP A 72 11.53 2.06 -0.63
C ASP A 72 10.83 1.40 -1.82
N LEU A 73 10.28 2.22 -2.72
CA LEU A 73 9.60 1.78 -3.94
C LEU A 73 10.47 1.88 -5.20
N SER A 74 11.76 2.27 -5.06
CA SER A 74 12.70 2.41 -6.19
C SER A 74 12.95 1.10 -6.95
N GLY A 75 12.87 -0.06 -6.28
CA GLY A 75 13.12 -1.39 -6.85
C GLY A 75 11.91 -2.32 -7.14
N PRO A 76 10.81 -2.34 -6.36
CA PRO A 76 9.76 -3.34 -6.53
C PRO A 76 8.94 -3.20 -7.83
N ALA A 77 8.55 -4.36 -8.38
CA ALA A 77 7.65 -4.48 -9.53
C ALA A 77 6.27 -3.84 -9.25
N GLN A 78 5.57 -3.36 -10.29
CA GLN A 78 4.28 -2.66 -10.17
C GLN A 78 3.23 -3.41 -9.34
N HIS A 79 3.12 -4.73 -9.47
CA HIS A 79 2.19 -5.55 -8.70
C HIS A 79 2.48 -5.52 -7.19
N LEU A 80 3.77 -5.47 -6.80
CA LEU A 80 4.18 -5.33 -5.41
C LEU A 80 3.87 -3.93 -4.89
N ARG A 81 4.00 -2.89 -5.72
CA ARG A 81 3.61 -1.53 -5.34
C ARG A 81 2.12 -1.46 -4.98
N GLY A 82 1.25 -2.04 -5.80
CA GLY A 82 -0.17 -2.16 -5.48
C GLY A 82 -0.40 -2.86 -4.13
N ARG A 83 0.27 -4.00 -3.89
CA ARG A 83 0.19 -4.72 -2.61
C ARG A 83 0.62 -3.85 -1.41
N VAL A 84 1.70 -3.07 -1.55
CA VAL A 84 2.16 -2.15 -0.50
C VAL A 84 1.07 -1.12 -0.17
N TYR A 85 0.47 -0.48 -1.18
CA TYR A 85 -0.61 0.50 -0.96
C TYR A 85 -1.80 -0.12 -0.22
N LEU A 86 -2.17 -1.36 -0.55
CA LEU A 86 -3.22 -2.10 0.17
C LEU A 86 -2.86 -2.32 1.65
N LEU A 87 -1.67 -2.84 1.94
CA LEU A 87 -1.24 -3.13 3.31
C LEU A 87 -1.16 -1.87 4.17
N VAL A 88 -0.66 -0.76 3.60
CA VAL A 88 -0.62 0.54 4.29
C VAL A 88 -2.03 1.08 4.52
N ARG A 89 -2.93 0.98 3.53
CA ARG A 89 -4.34 1.38 3.65
C ARG A 89 -5.05 0.62 4.76
N ASP A 90 -4.90 -0.70 4.81
CA ASP A 90 -5.57 -1.53 5.82
C ASP A 90 -5.01 -1.29 7.22
N THR A 91 -3.72 -1.01 7.32
CA THR A 91 -3.09 -0.62 8.59
C THR A 91 -3.61 0.73 9.07
N MET A 92 -3.66 1.76 8.21
CA MET A 92 -4.23 3.07 8.56
C MET A 92 -5.72 3.00 8.91
N ALA A 93 -6.47 2.12 8.25
CA ALA A 93 -7.89 1.92 8.54
C ALA A 93 -8.13 1.26 9.91
N ARG A 94 -7.22 0.37 10.34
CA ARG A 94 -7.27 -0.34 11.64
C ARG A 94 -6.86 0.50 12.85
N LEU A 95 -6.20 1.65 12.63
CA LEU A 95 -5.82 2.53 13.74
C LEU A 95 -7.06 3.00 14.53
N PRO A 96 -6.99 3.06 15.87
CA PRO A 96 -8.08 3.52 16.71
C PRO A 96 -8.66 4.87 16.27
N LEU A 97 -9.98 4.98 16.18
CA LEU A 97 -10.66 6.21 15.72
C LEU A 97 -10.39 7.41 16.64
N VAL A 98 -10.05 7.19 17.91
CA VAL A 98 -9.68 8.26 18.84
C VAL A 98 -8.39 9.01 18.42
N LEU A 99 -7.54 8.39 17.58
CA LEU A 99 -6.39 9.06 16.97
C LEU A 99 -6.80 10.04 15.85
N TRP A 100 -8.07 10.02 15.46
CA TRP A 100 -8.66 10.85 14.43
C TRP A 100 -9.76 11.71 15.04
N PRO A 101 -9.41 12.87 15.64
CA PRO A 101 -10.37 13.87 16.08
C PRO A 101 -11.43 14.16 15.00
N GLN A 102 -12.62 14.60 15.41
CA GLN A 102 -13.76 14.78 14.52
C GLN A 102 -13.43 15.68 13.31
N GLU A 103 -12.66 16.73 13.53
CA GLU A 103 -12.19 17.67 12.51
C GLU A 103 -11.21 17.04 11.49
N LYS A 104 -10.58 15.90 11.84
CA LYS A 104 -9.64 15.16 10.97
C LYS A 104 -10.27 13.92 10.33
N GLN A 105 -11.54 13.61 10.60
CA GLN A 105 -12.23 12.46 9.98
C GLN A 105 -12.36 12.60 8.46
N ALA A 106 -12.53 13.82 7.95
CA ALA A 106 -12.51 14.08 6.51
C ALA A 106 -11.14 13.75 5.91
N ALA A 107 -10.05 14.21 6.53
CA ALA A 107 -8.70 13.90 6.09
C ALA A 107 -8.40 12.40 6.11
N ARG A 108 -8.85 11.68 7.15
CA ARG A 108 -8.75 10.21 7.21
C ARG A 108 -9.37 9.56 5.99
N ARG A 109 -10.60 9.94 5.65
CA ARG A 109 -11.32 9.39 4.50
C ARG A 109 -10.56 9.69 3.21
N ASP A 110 -10.14 10.94 3.01
CA ASP A 110 -9.41 11.36 1.82
C ASP A 110 -8.08 10.59 1.66
N LEU A 111 -7.37 10.29 2.77
CA LEU A 111 -6.17 9.47 2.76
C LEU A 111 -6.47 8.03 2.33
N LEU A 112 -7.51 7.41 2.90
CA LEU A 112 -7.88 6.03 2.58
C LEU A 112 -8.37 5.91 1.13
N GLU A 113 -9.12 6.89 0.63
CA GLU A 113 -9.55 6.98 -0.76
C GLU A 113 -8.35 7.14 -1.69
N GLU A 114 -7.40 8.00 -1.35
CA GLU A 114 -6.19 8.20 -2.14
C GLU A 114 -5.30 6.94 -2.18
N LEU A 115 -5.11 6.26 -1.05
CA LEU A 115 -4.39 4.97 -1.01
C LEU A 115 -5.10 3.91 -1.89
N THR A 116 -6.45 3.91 -1.89
CA THR A 116 -7.26 3.03 -2.74
C THR A 116 -7.11 3.40 -4.22
N ARG A 117 -7.04 4.70 -4.55
CA ARG A 117 -6.80 5.19 -5.91
C ARG A 117 -5.45 4.73 -6.45
N GLN A 118 -4.40 4.85 -5.64
CA GLN A 118 -3.05 4.38 -5.99
C GLN A 118 -3.03 2.86 -6.21
N LEU A 119 -3.67 2.09 -5.32
CA LEU A 119 -3.84 0.64 -5.49
C LEU A 119 -4.47 0.30 -6.85
N ASN A 120 -5.60 0.94 -7.18
CA ASN A 120 -6.32 0.68 -8.42
C ASN A 120 -5.49 1.05 -9.66
N GLN A 121 -4.74 2.15 -9.59
CA GLN A 121 -3.84 2.55 -10.67
C GLN A 121 -2.80 1.44 -10.97
N TYR A 122 -2.13 0.92 -9.96
CA TYR A 122 -1.15 -0.16 -10.15
C TYR A 122 -1.78 -1.49 -10.60
N GLN A 123 -3.04 -1.76 -10.23
CA GLN A 123 -3.77 -2.93 -10.72
C GLN A 123 -4.15 -2.80 -12.20
N ILE A 124 -4.62 -1.62 -12.62
CA ILE A 124 -4.96 -1.35 -14.03
C ILE A 124 -3.72 -1.44 -14.91
N GLU A 125 -2.60 -0.83 -14.49
CA GLU A 125 -1.32 -0.92 -15.21
C GLU A 125 -0.85 -2.38 -15.37
N MET A 126 -1.12 -3.24 -14.39
CA MET A 126 -0.79 -4.67 -14.46
C MET A 126 -1.58 -5.41 -15.54
N THR A 127 -2.86 -5.05 -15.74
CA THR A 127 -3.71 -5.65 -16.80
C THR A 127 -3.43 -5.09 -18.20
N ALA A 128 -2.79 -3.93 -18.29
CA ALA A 128 -2.48 -3.27 -19.56
C ALA A 128 -1.22 -3.84 -20.24
N HIS A 129 -0.38 -4.58 -19.51
CA HIS A 129 0.81 -5.21 -20.06
C HIS A 129 0.55 -6.68 -20.39
N PRO A 130 0.73 -7.09 -21.66
CA PRO A 130 0.51 -8.48 -22.03
C PRO A 130 1.46 -9.39 -21.25
N SER A 131 0.92 -10.48 -20.72
CA SER A 131 1.72 -11.48 -20.02
C SER A 131 2.76 -12.11 -20.96
N ARG A 132 3.80 -12.74 -20.41
CA ARG A 132 4.78 -13.48 -21.25
C ARG A 132 4.12 -14.56 -22.11
N GLU A 133 3.03 -15.15 -21.63
CA GLU A 133 2.25 -16.15 -22.36
C GLU A 133 1.47 -15.51 -23.51
N GLU A 134 0.81 -14.38 -23.27
CA GLU A 134 0.11 -13.62 -24.32
C GLU A 134 1.08 -13.08 -25.38
N LEU A 135 2.29 -12.66 -24.97
CA LEU A 135 3.34 -12.24 -25.89
C LEU A 135 3.83 -13.43 -26.74
N ARG A 136 4.01 -14.60 -26.13
CA ARG A 136 4.43 -15.82 -26.83
C ARG A 136 3.36 -16.31 -27.79
N GLU A 137 2.11 -16.26 -27.39
CA GLU A 137 0.97 -16.61 -28.23
C GLU A 137 0.83 -15.64 -29.42
N ARG A 138 1.02 -14.33 -29.17
CA ARG A 138 1.02 -13.32 -30.23
C ARG A 138 2.13 -13.55 -31.25
N LEU A 139 3.35 -13.80 -30.78
CA LEU A 139 4.49 -14.13 -31.64
C LEU A 139 4.27 -15.43 -32.42
N TRP A 140 3.64 -16.44 -31.81
CA TRP A 140 3.26 -17.67 -32.50
C TRP A 140 2.21 -17.43 -33.59
N ARG A 141 1.17 -16.65 -33.29
CA ARG A 141 0.13 -16.27 -34.27
C ARG A 141 0.74 -15.49 -35.44
N GLU A 142 1.68 -14.58 -35.19
CA GLU A 142 2.40 -13.82 -36.21
C GLU A 142 3.31 -14.74 -37.06
N ALA A 143 4.01 -15.70 -36.46
CA ALA A 143 4.85 -16.66 -37.19
C ALA A 143 4.02 -17.58 -38.10
N VAL A 144 2.90 -18.11 -37.60
CA VAL A 144 2.01 -19.03 -38.35
C VAL A 144 1.32 -18.30 -39.51
N THR A 145 0.88 -17.06 -39.30
CA THR A 145 0.28 -16.25 -40.38
C THR A 145 1.31 -15.82 -41.42
N GLY A 146 2.56 -15.57 -41.01
CA GLY A 146 3.68 -15.32 -41.92
C GLY A 146 3.98 -16.52 -42.83
N GLN A 147 4.05 -17.73 -42.28
CA GLN A 147 4.30 -18.97 -43.05
C GLN A 147 3.21 -19.27 -44.07
N ARG A 148 1.93 -19.07 -43.71
CA ARG A 148 0.81 -19.26 -44.66
C ARG A 148 0.91 -18.30 -45.86
N LYS A 149 1.28 -17.04 -45.64
CA LYS A 149 1.43 -16.06 -46.73
C LYS A 149 2.58 -16.41 -47.68
N SER A 150 3.68 -16.98 -47.19
CA SER A 150 4.78 -17.46 -48.05
C SER A 150 4.40 -18.70 -48.85
N GLU A 151 3.68 -19.66 -48.27
CA GLU A 151 3.22 -20.86 -48.99
C GLU A 151 2.20 -20.53 -50.09
N THR A 152 1.33 -19.55 -49.86
CA THR A 152 0.33 -19.15 -50.86
C THR A 152 0.98 -18.41 -52.03
N ARG A 153 2.12 -17.73 -51.81
CA ARG A 153 2.91 -17.06 -52.87
C ARG A 153 3.79 -18.00 -53.70
N GLN A 154 4.15 -19.16 -53.17
CA GLN A 154 4.96 -20.16 -53.91
C GLN A 154 4.12 -21.12 -54.76
N ARG A 155 2.79 -21.14 -54.58
CA ARG A 155 1.85 -22.04 -55.28
C ARG A 155 1.03 -21.35 -56.37
N GLY A 156 1.24 -20.05 -56.63
CA GLY A 156 0.68 -19.31 -57.76
C GLY A 156 1.78 -18.94 -58.73
#